data_AF-A0A1Q5GA29-F1
#
_entry.id   AF-A0A1Q5GA29-F1
#
_cell.length_a   1.000
_cell.length_b   1.000
_cell.length_c   1.000
_cell.angle_alpha   90.00
_cell.angle_beta   90.00
_cell.angle_gamma   90.00
#
_symmetry.space_group_name_H-M   'P 1'
#
loop_
_entity.id
_entity.type
_entity.pdbx_description
1 polymer ?
#
loop_
_entity_poly.entity_id
_entity_poly.type
_entity_poly.pdbx_seq_one_letter_code
_entity_poly.pdbx_strand_id
1 'polypeptide(L)'
;MSEGISVESLLEEARLAKAMPSPKERLRLREAAGLTRDQVAAAVGVSRGTVQNWEREGGSTPTPPARLPYLQLLEGLAQLHPAPAPAAQGPDPVAELLAGAASSATPPPPTPAPATPAPPVPAAFTSLETLRGSDGLAIEGDPGPCVRCGVETTYQSTDGRPLHAGALCQPAPTAPAPAAPASAAPASVAPVPARVPTRPQRRSKSAERAEADLMGLIRGAVEQEAERAGGDEEAALAALVKRAIPDVMHLFNETRATARYEYTAYPALPDILHKPSKREPDQIWEARPA
;
A
#
# COMPACT_ATOMS: atom_id res chain seq x y z
N MET A 1 17.33 -12.12 18.81
CA MET A 1 18.25 -11.30 19.62
C MET A 1 17.75 -9.88 19.51
N SER A 2 17.14 -9.35 20.57
CA SER A 2 16.67 -7.97 20.59
C SER A 2 17.88 -7.10 20.84
N GLU A 3 18.49 -6.59 19.77
CA GLU A 3 19.56 -5.62 19.86
C GLU A 3 19.04 -4.42 20.66
N GLY A 4 19.70 -4.12 21.78
CA GLY A 4 19.28 -3.02 22.65
C GLY A 4 19.29 -1.70 21.88
N ILE A 5 18.33 -0.83 22.18
CA ILE A 5 18.28 0.51 21.60
C ILE A 5 19.59 1.24 21.95
N SER A 6 20.46 1.42 20.97
CA SER A 6 21.75 2.10 21.14
C SER A 6 21.55 3.60 21.31
N VAL A 7 22.41 4.25 22.10
CA VAL A 7 22.46 5.71 22.25
C VAL A 7 22.59 6.39 20.88
N GLU A 8 23.40 5.81 19.99
CA GLU A 8 23.57 6.30 18.62
C GLU A 8 22.24 6.28 17.84
N SER A 9 21.47 5.21 17.97
CA SER A 9 20.15 5.09 17.33
C SER A 9 19.17 6.14 17.85
N LEU A 10 19.22 6.50 19.14
CA LEU A 10 18.35 7.52 19.71
C LEU A 10 18.72 8.93 19.23
N LEU A 11 20.02 9.22 19.13
CA LEU A 11 20.50 10.49 18.60
C LEU A 11 20.14 10.66 17.12
N GLU A 12 20.28 9.59 16.32
CA GLU A 12 19.91 9.59 14.91
C GLU A 12 18.40 9.77 14.71
N GLU A 13 17.60 9.08 15.51
CA GLU A 13 16.13 9.24 15.47
C GLU A 13 15.71 10.68 15.78
N ALA A 14 16.35 11.32 16.76
CA ALA A 14 16.10 12.71 17.12
C ALA A 14 16.48 13.68 15.98
N ARG A 15 17.61 13.43 15.30
CA ARG A 15 18.07 14.24 14.16
C ARG A 15 17.07 14.15 13.00
N LEU A 16 16.70 12.94 12.60
CA LEU A 16 15.82 12.72 11.45
C LEU A 16 14.38 13.16 11.74
N ALA A 17 13.90 13.01 12.99
CA ALA A 17 12.57 13.47 13.37
C ALA A 17 12.45 15.00 13.29
N LYS A 18 13.54 15.75 13.56
CA LYS A 18 13.57 17.21 13.40
C LYS A 18 13.52 17.63 11.93
N ALA A 19 14.10 16.84 11.03
CA ALA A 19 14.13 17.07 9.59
C ALA A 19 12.98 16.36 8.84
N MET A 20 11.91 15.98 9.55
CA MET A 20 10.86 15.13 8.99
C MET A 20 10.13 15.83 7.83
N PRO A 21 10.09 15.22 6.63
CA PRO A 21 9.40 15.82 5.48
C PRO A 21 7.90 15.95 5.71
N SER A 22 7.26 16.88 5.01
CA SER A 22 5.79 17.01 5.00
C SER A 22 5.13 15.72 4.46
N PRO A 23 3.87 15.40 4.84
CA PRO A 23 3.18 14.21 4.33
C PRO A 23 3.13 14.12 2.80
N LYS A 24 2.97 15.28 2.13
CA LYS A 24 3.04 15.38 0.66
C LYS A 24 4.41 15.00 0.11
N GLU A 25 5.48 15.46 0.76
CA GLU A 25 6.84 15.13 0.34
C GLU A 25 7.14 13.63 0.55
N ARG A 26 6.63 13.02 1.62
CA ARG A 26 6.76 11.56 1.84
C ARG A 26 6.13 10.76 0.70
N LEU A 27 4.92 11.16 0.29
CA LEU A 27 4.21 10.54 -0.83
C LEU A 27 4.99 10.73 -2.14
N ARG A 28 5.48 11.95 -2.41
CA ARG A 28 6.29 12.27 -3.59
C ARG A 28 7.54 11.39 -3.66
N LEU A 29 8.30 11.30 -2.57
CA LEU A 29 9.53 10.50 -2.50
C LEU A 29 9.25 9.02 -2.74
N ARG A 30 8.18 8.49 -2.15
CA ARG A 30 7.77 7.09 -2.36
C ARG A 30 7.40 6.83 -3.82
N GLU A 31 6.59 7.71 -4.42
CA GLU A 31 6.12 7.54 -5.80
C GLU A 31 7.23 7.76 -6.83
N ALA A 32 8.11 8.72 -6.59
CA ALA A 32 9.30 8.93 -7.42
C ALA A 32 10.22 7.69 -7.43
N ALA A 33 10.29 6.98 -6.31
CA ALA A 33 11.03 5.72 -6.18
C ALA A 33 10.27 4.49 -6.72
N GLY A 34 9.02 4.64 -7.18
CA GLY A 34 8.19 3.54 -7.64
C GLY A 34 7.78 2.55 -6.54
N LEU A 35 7.89 2.94 -5.27
CA LEU A 35 7.59 2.08 -4.13
C LEU A 35 6.09 2.09 -3.80
N THR A 36 5.54 0.90 -3.55
CA THR A 36 4.17 0.78 -3.03
C THR A 36 4.16 0.95 -1.51
N ARG A 37 3.01 1.35 -0.96
CA ARG A 37 2.84 1.43 0.50
C ARG A 37 3.08 0.09 1.19
N ASP A 38 2.73 -1.01 0.52
CA ASP A 38 2.94 -2.37 1.02
C ASP A 38 4.43 -2.72 1.15
N GLN A 39 5.26 -2.29 0.20
CA GLN A 39 6.71 -2.48 0.26
C GLN A 39 7.35 -1.68 1.40
N VAL A 40 6.95 -0.42 1.58
CA VAL A 40 7.42 0.41 2.69
C VAL A 40 6.98 -0.17 4.04
N ALA A 41 5.72 -0.61 4.13
CA ALA A 41 5.15 -1.21 5.32
C ALA A 41 5.91 -2.50 5.72
N ALA A 42 6.21 -3.37 4.74
CA ALA A 42 6.97 -4.60 4.96
C ALA A 42 8.41 -4.32 5.43
N ALA A 43 9.09 -3.31 4.86
CA ALA A 43 10.46 -2.95 5.23
C ALA A 43 10.56 -2.37 6.65
N VAL A 44 9.54 -1.61 7.08
CA VAL A 44 9.50 -0.92 8.37
C VAL A 44 8.83 -1.77 9.47
N GLY A 45 8.11 -2.82 9.09
CA GLY A 45 7.41 -3.71 10.02
C GLY A 45 6.07 -3.18 10.52
N VAL A 46 5.34 -2.42 9.69
CA VAL A 46 4.00 -1.86 10.02
C VAL A 46 2.95 -2.30 9.01
N SER A 47 1.69 -1.95 9.22
CA SER A 47 0.61 -2.21 8.26
C SER A 47 0.61 -1.16 7.13
N ARG A 48 0.11 -1.56 5.94
CA ARG A 48 -0.14 -0.65 4.81
C ARG A 48 -0.99 0.58 5.21
N GLY A 49 -2.01 0.36 6.04
CA GLY A 49 -2.91 1.42 6.53
C GLY A 49 -2.19 2.42 7.43
N THR A 50 -1.20 1.96 8.20
CA THR A 50 -0.34 2.82 9.03
C THR A 50 0.49 3.77 8.16
N VAL A 51 1.14 3.25 7.10
CA VAL A 51 1.88 4.08 6.14
C VAL A 51 0.96 5.07 5.42
N GLN A 52 -0.25 4.63 5.04
CA GLN A 52 -1.26 5.52 4.46
C GLN A 52 -1.64 6.66 5.42
N ASN A 53 -1.80 6.39 6.71
CA ASN A 53 -2.10 7.43 7.69
C ASN A 53 -0.94 8.42 7.84
N TRP A 54 0.31 7.96 7.79
CA TRP A 54 1.49 8.84 7.86
C TRP A 54 1.68 9.75 6.65
N GLU A 55 1.18 9.35 5.48
CA GLU A 55 1.21 10.12 4.24
C GLU A 55 0.00 11.05 4.08
N ARG A 56 -1.04 10.87 4.90
CA ARG A 56 -2.24 11.70 4.88
C ARG A 56 -1.99 13.04 5.59
N GLU A 57 -2.54 14.12 5.04
CA GLU A 57 -2.57 15.41 5.73
C GLU A 57 -3.31 15.28 7.08
N GLY A 58 -2.69 15.77 8.15
CA GLY A 58 -3.24 15.66 9.51
C GLY A 58 -3.30 14.23 10.07
N GLY A 59 -2.60 13.27 9.44
CA GLY A 59 -2.50 11.91 9.95
C GLY A 59 -1.48 11.76 11.09
N SER A 60 -1.39 10.56 11.66
CA SER A 60 -0.48 10.28 12.78
C SER A 60 0.99 10.36 12.35
N THR A 61 1.88 10.76 13.26
CA THR A 61 3.33 10.66 13.04
C THR A 61 3.82 9.24 13.35
N PRO A 62 4.90 8.77 12.69
CA PRO A 62 5.49 7.46 12.99
C PRO A 62 6.01 7.42 14.44
N THR A 63 5.77 6.31 15.13
CA THR A 63 6.21 6.06 16.52
C THR A 63 7.30 4.98 16.58
N PRO A 64 8.18 4.98 17.60
CA PRO A 64 9.10 3.87 17.83
C PRO A 64 8.33 2.54 17.99
N PRO A 65 8.86 1.39 17.52
CA PRO A 65 10.20 1.17 16.92
C PRO A 65 10.29 1.45 15.41
N ALA A 66 9.15 1.67 14.74
CA ALA A 66 9.08 1.84 13.28
C ALA A 66 9.56 3.23 12.79
N ARG A 67 9.66 4.20 13.69
CA ARG A 67 10.01 5.59 13.36
C ARG A 67 11.41 5.74 12.76
N LEU A 68 12.44 5.19 13.40
CA LEU A 68 13.82 5.24 12.89
C LEU A 68 13.97 4.63 11.47
N PRO A 69 13.59 3.36 11.20
CA PRO A 69 13.77 2.77 9.88
C PRO A 69 12.97 3.49 8.79
N TYR A 70 11.78 4.00 9.11
CA TYR A 70 11.01 4.81 8.17
C TYR A 70 11.69 6.13 7.83
N LEU A 71 12.28 6.81 8.82
CA LEU A 71 13.00 8.07 8.60
C LEU A 71 14.28 7.87 7.79
N GLN A 72 15.04 6.81 8.05
CA GLN A 72 16.23 6.45 7.26
C GLN A 72 15.88 6.16 5.80
N LEU A 73 14.77 5.44 5.58
CA LEU A 73 14.24 5.22 4.23
C LEU A 73 13.94 6.54 3.54
N LEU A 74 13.22 7.46 4.19
CA LEU A 74 12.88 8.75 3.61
C LEU A 74 14.11 9.61 3.31
N GLU A 75 15.11 9.60 4.16
CA GLU A 75 16.38 10.31 3.91
C GLU A 75 17.10 9.75 2.69
N GLY A 76 17.21 8.42 2.58
CA GLY A 76 17.78 7.76 1.41
C GLY A 76 17.00 8.08 0.13
N LEU A 77 15.66 8.08 0.19
CA LEU A 77 14.82 8.45 -0.95
C LEU A 77 14.99 9.92 -1.34
N ALA A 78 15.16 10.83 -0.38
CA ALA A 78 15.38 12.25 -0.64
C ALA A 78 16.73 12.50 -1.34
N GLN A 79 17.76 11.72 -1.02
CA GLN A 79 19.06 11.77 -1.69
C GLN A 79 18.98 11.26 -3.14
N LEU A 80 18.17 10.22 -3.39
CA LEU A 80 17.96 9.66 -4.73
C LEU A 80 17.03 10.51 -5.60
N HIS A 81 16.05 11.17 -4.99
CA HIS A 81 15.04 11.98 -5.66
C HIS A 81 15.02 13.41 -5.09
N PRO A 82 16.08 14.21 -5.34
CA PRO A 82 16.12 15.57 -4.87
C PRO A 82 14.89 16.33 -5.34
N ALA A 83 14.33 17.17 -4.46
CA ALA A 83 13.22 18.03 -4.83
C ALA A 83 13.64 18.90 -6.02
N PRO A 84 12.80 19.06 -7.06
CA PRO A 84 13.07 20.08 -8.07
C PRO A 84 13.21 21.40 -7.32
N ALA A 85 14.35 22.06 -7.49
CA ALA A 85 14.54 23.41 -6.97
C ALA A 85 13.30 24.22 -7.38
N PRO A 86 12.73 25.05 -6.48
CA PRO A 86 11.67 25.95 -6.90
C PRO A 86 12.26 26.72 -8.07
N ALA A 87 11.71 26.51 -9.27
CA ALA A 87 11.96 27.39 -10.38
C ALA A 87 11.65 28.77 -9.83
N ALA A 88 12.70 29.58 -9.65
CA ALA A 88 12.53 31.02 -9.57
C ALA A 88 11.53 31.36 -10.67
N GLN A 89 10.46 32.06 -10.30
CA GLN A 89 9.44 32.53 -11.22
C GLN A 89 10.18 33.19 -12.39
N GLY A 90 10.35 32.44 -13.47
CA GLY A 90 10.86 32.96 -14.71
C GLY A 90 9.85 34.02 -15.14
N PRO A 91 10.31 35.19 -15.59
CA PRO A 91 9.40 36.24 -16.01
C PRO A 91 8.43 35.69 -17.06
N ASP A 92 7.17 36.11 -16.94
CA ASP A 92 6.07 35.79 -17.86
C ASP A 92 6.55 35.77 -19.32
N PRO A 93 6.27 34.70 -20.11
CA PRO A 93 6.71 34.59 -21.51
C PRO A 93 6.10 35.67 -22.41
N VAL A 94 5.05 36.35 -21.93
CA VAL A 94 4.45 37.50 -22.62
C VAL A 94 5.29 38.78 -22.49
N ALA A 95 6.11 38.94 -21.45
CA ALA A 95 6.97 40.11 -21.27
C ALA A 95 8.22 40.06 -22.19
N GLU A 96 8.77 38.86 -22.45
CA GLU A 96 9.91 38.68 -23.38
C GLU A 96 9.53 38.95 -24.84
N LEU A 97 8.30 38.61 -25.25
CA LEU A 97 7.81 38.88 -26.61
C LEU A 97 7.65 40.38 -26.92
N LEU A 98 7.43 41.21 -25.90
CA LEU A 98 7.31 42.67 -26.04
C LEU A 98 8.67 43.39 -26.00
N ALA A 99 9.69 42.80 -25.38
CA ALA A 99 11.03 43.39 -25.25
C ALA A 99 11.96 43.10 -26.47
N GLY A 100 11.65 42.11 -27.31
CA GLY A 100 12.44 41.75 -28.49
C GLY A 100 12.28 42.67 -29.72
N ALA A 101 11.40 43.67 -29.67
CA ALA A 101 11.03 44.50 -30.83
C ALA A 101 11.97 45.69 -31.12
N ALA A 102 13.20 45.70 -30.58
CA ALA A 102 14.17 46.78 -30.80
C ALA A 102 15.60 46.29 -31.01
N SER A 103 15.86 45.62 -32.14
CA SER A 103 17.11 45.79 -32.90
C SER A 103 17.01 45.10 -34.26
N SER A 104 16.61 45.88 -35.26
CA SER A 104 16.90 45.57 -36.66
C SER A 104 18.32 46.01 -36.98
N ALA A 105 19.18 45.08 -37.40
CA ALA A 105 20.31 45.35 -38.28
C ALA A 105 20.40 44.24 -39.35
N THR A 106 20.59 44.70 -40.58
CA THR A 106 20.38 44.16 -41.94
C THR A 106 21.08 42.82 -42.28
N PRO A 107 20.55 42.01 -43.24
CA PRO A 107 21.00 40.63 -43.54
C PRO A 107 22.08 40.54 -44.64
N PRO A 108 22.86 39.45 -44.71
CA PRO A 108 23.55 39.01 -45.93
C PRO A 108 22.72 37.96 -46.73
N PRO A 109 22.97 37.82 -48.05
CA PRO A 109 22.10 37.07 -48.99
C PRO A 109 22.19 35.52 -48.87
N PRO A 110 21.20 34.78 -49.41
CA PRO A 110 21.03 33.35 -49.18
C PRO A 110 21.85 32.47 -50.13
N THR A 111 22.27 31.29 -49.65
CA THR A 111 22.73 30.16 -50.48
C THR A 111 22.14 28.88 -49.85
N PRO A 112 21.65 27.91 -50.66
CA PRO A 112 20.58 27.00 -50.23
C PRO A 112 21.05 25.79 -49.40
N ALA A 113 20.07 25.28 -48.64
CA ALA A 113 20.13 24.14 -47.73
C ALA A 113 20.51 22.80 -48.39
N PRO A 114 20.95 21.84 -47.55
CA PRO A 114 20.30 20.54 -47.56
C PRO A 114 19.72 20.15 -46.20
N ALA A 115 18.57 19.49 -46.25
CA ALA A 115 17.82 18.97 -45.12
C ALA A 115 18.52 17.78 -44.46
N THR A 116 18.45 17.66 -43.13
CA THR A 116 18.80 16.44 -42.38
C THR A 116 17.90 16.38 -41.12
N PRO A 117 17.44 15.18 -40.69
CA PRO A 117 16.09 14.96 -40.17
C PRO A 117 15.89 15.08 -38.64
N ALA A 118 14.60 15.02 -38.30
CA ALA A 118 13.94 15.08 -37.00
C ALA A 118 14.38 14.01 -35.95
N PRO A 119 14.13 14.28 -34.65
CA PRO A 119 14.48 13.40 -33.52
C PRO A 119 13.66 12.08 -33.46
N PRO A 120 14.12 11.05 -32.71
CA PRO A 120 13.56 9.70 -32.75
C PRO A 120 12.19 9.60 -32.06
N VAL A 121 11.30 8.80 -32.67
CA VAL A 121 9.99 8.40 -32.16
C VAL A 121 10.10 7.35 -31.04
N PRO A 122 9.15 7.31 -30.07
CA PRO A 122 9.18 6.41 -28.92
C PRO A 122 8.93 4.93 -29.28
N ALA A 123 9.46 4.03 -28.44
CA ALA A 123 9.50 2.56 -28.60
C ALA A 123 8.15 1.81 -28.65
N ALA A 124 7.02 2.51 -28.81
CA ALA A 124 5.73 1.90 -29.13
C ALA A 124 5.54 1.65 -30.64
N PHE A 125 6.42 2.21 -31.50
CA PHE A 125 6.37 2.05 -32.96
C PHE A 125 7.21 0.89 -33.52
N THR A 126 8.06 0.25 -32.71
CA THR A 126 8.87 -0.90 -33.14
C THR A 126 8.04 -2.13 -33.53
N SER A 127 6.75 -2.17 -33.16
CA SER A 127 5.81 -3.21 -33.58
C SER A 127 5.17 -2.98 -34.97
N LEU A 128 5.34 -1.79 -35.56
CA LEU A 128 4.84 -1.44 -36.89
C LEU A 128 5.91 -1.56 -37.98
N GLU A 129 7.18 -1.64 -37.60
CA GLU A 129 8.32 -1.73 -38.53
C GLU A 129 8.49 -3.14 -39.10
N THR A 130 8.01 -4.17 -38.40
CA THR A 130 8.05 -5.56 -38.87
C THR A 130 6.97 -5.88 -39.90
N LEU A 131 6.07 -4.94 -40.26
CA LEU A 131 4.91 -5.17 -41.14
C LEU A 131 4.99 -4.43 -42.48
N ARG A 132 6.10 -3.72 -42.73
CA ARG A 132 6.39 -3.07 -44.00
C ARG A 132 7.65 -3.66 -44.61
N GLY A 133 7.60 -3.88 -45.93
CA GLY A 133 8.79 -4.23 -46.70
C GLY A 133 9.79 -3.08 -46.70
N SER A 134 10.97 -3.33 -47.25
CA SER A 134 12.02 -2.30 -47.41
C SER A 134 11.58 -1.12 -48.29
N ASP A 135 10.48 -1.26 -49.02
CA ASP A 135 9.80 -0.28 -49.87
C ASP A 135 8.71 0.52 -49.12
N GLY A 136 8.45 0.22 -47.84
CA GLY A 136 7.46 0.91 -47.02
C GLY A 136 6.01 0.50 -47.31
N LEU A 137 5.78 -0.51 -48.16
CA LEU A 137 4.46 -1.07 -48.42
C LEU A 137 4.17 -2.27 -47.49
N ALA A 138 2.88 -2.53 -47.24
CA ALA A 138 2.49 -3.69 -46.45
C ALA A 138 2.84 -4.98 -47.21
N ILE A 139 3.46 -5.94 -46.53
CA ILE A 139 3.85 -7.21 -47.16
C ILE A 139 2.58 -8.07 -47.32
N GLU A 140 2.22 -8.40 -48.55
CA GLU A 140 1.15 -9.32 -48.88
C GLU A 140 1.69 -10.73 -49.12
N GLY A 141 0.91 -11.75 -48.76
CA GLY A 141 1.23 -13.14 -49.09
C GLY A 141 0.04 -14.07 -48.88
N ASP A 142 0.30 -15.38 -48.84
CA ASP A 142 -0.73 -16.43 -48.78
C ASP A 142 -1.68 -16.22 -47.59
N PRO A 143 -3.02 -16.26 -47.79
CA PRO A 143 -3.98 -15.97 -46.74
C PRO A 143 -3.89 -17.01 -45.61
N GLY A 144 -3.76 -16.52 -44.38
CA GLY A 144 -3.68 -17.37 -43.19
C GLY A 144 -4.23 -16.68 -41.94
N PRO A 145 -4.51 -17.44 -40.87
CA PRO A 145 -5.04 -16.88 -39.64
C PRO A 145 -3.98 -15.99 -38.96
N CYS A 146 -4.35 -14.74 -38.68
CA CYS A 146 -3.48 -13.79 -37.99
C CYS A 146 -3.02 -14.36 -36.64
N VAL A 147 -1.70 -14.36 -36.38
CA VAL A 147 -1.13 -14.96 -35.16
C VAL A 147 -1.56 -14.27 -33.85
N ARG A 148 -2.22 -13.10 -33.94
CA ARG A 148 -2.73 -12.34 -32.77
C ARG A 148 -4.23 -12.45 -32.53
N CYS A 149 -5.05 -12.44 -33.58
CA CYS A 149 -6.51 -12.45 -33.44
C CYS A 149 -7.19 -13.67 -34.07
N GLY A 150 -6.46 -14.50 -34.83
CA GLY A 150 -6.99 -15.70 -35.49
C GLY A 150 -7.84 -15.44 -36.75
N VAL A 151 -8.11 -14.17 -37.10
CA VAL A 151 -8.87 -13.80 -38.30
C VAL A 151 -7.98 -13.94 -39.53
N GLU A 152 -8.54 -14.45 -40.63
CA GLU A 152 -7.82 -14.60 -41.89
C GLU A 152 -7.34 -13.25 -42.43
N THR A 153 -6.08 -13.22 -42.85
CA THR A 153 -5.45 -12.03 -43.42
C THR A 153 -4.52 -12.41 -44.56
N THR A 154 -4.49 -11.55 -45.58
CA THR A 154 -3.54 -11.61 -46.71
C THR A 154 -2.26 -10.84 -46.42
N TYR A 155 -2.12 -10.24 -45.23
CA TYR A 155 -0.94 -9.46 -44.83
C TYR A 155 0.00 -10.27 -43.93
N GLN A 156 1.31 -10.04 -44.07
CA GLN A 156 2.35 -10.79 -43.38
C GLN A 156 3.38 -9.88 -42.69
N SER A 157 4.00 -10.39 -41.64
CA SER A 157 5.21 -9.81 -41.03
C SER A 157 6.44 -10.12 -41.90
N THR A 158 7.52 -9.38 -41.68
CA THR A 158 8.86 -9.60 -42.26
C THR A 158 9.41 -11.02 -42.01
N ASP A 159 8.96 -11.69 -40.95
CA ASP A 159 9.26 -13.10 -40.64
C ASP A 159 8.33 -14.12 -41.37
N GLY A 160 7.49 -13.68 -42.31
CA GLY A 160 6.59 -14.52 -43.11
C GLY A 160 5.37 -15.06 -42.36
N ARG A 161 4.99 -14.45 -41.22
CA ARG A 161 3.83 -14.87 -40.42
C ARG A 161 2.60 -14.00 -40.71
N PRO A 162 1.38 -14.57 -40.83
CA PRO A 162 0.18 -13.78 -41.09
C PRO A 162 -0.13 -12.82 -39.93
N LEU A 163 -0.22 -11.52 -40.22
CA LEU A 163 -0.52 -10.47 -39.24
C LEU A 163 -1.10 -9.22 -39.91
N HIS A 164 -2.16 -8.65 -39.34
CA HIS A 164 -2.70 -7.36 -39.81
C HIS A 164 -1.75 -6.19 -39.49
N ALA A 165 -1.72 -5.19 -40.38
CA ALA A 165 -1.04 -3.92 -40.14
C ALA A 165 -1.79 -3.07 -39.09
N GLY A 166 -1.22 -2.92 -37.89
CA GLY A 166 -1.68 -1.95 -36.88
C GLY A 166 -3.11 -2.15 -36.36
N ALA A 167 -3.91 -1.08 -36.37
CA ALA A 167 -5.24 -0.98 -35.76
C ALA A 167 -6.32 -1.92 -36.35
N LEU A 168 -5.99 -2.63 -37.44
CA LEU A 168 -6.84 -3.65 -38.05
C LEU A 168 -6.83 -4.97 -37.24
N CYS A 169 -5.87 -5.15 -36.33
CA CYS A 169 -5.81 -6.32 -35.45
C CYS A 169 -6.66 -6.10 -34.20
N GLN A 170 -7.98 -6.31 -34.30
CA GLN A 170 -8.86 -6.34 -33.12
C GLN A 170 -9.08 -7.79 -32.66
N PRO A 171 -8.91 -8.10 -31.35
CA PRO A 171 -9.34 -9.39 -30.83
C PRO A 171 -10.88 -9.47 -30.88
N ALA A 172 -11.41 -10.59 -31.37
CA ALA A 172 -12.85 -10.83 -31.32
C ALA A 172 -13.31 -10.79 -29.84
N PRO A 173 -14.39 -10.08 -29.48
CA PRO A 173 -14.99 -10.21 -28.16
C PRO A 173 -15.48 -11.65 -28.01
N THR A 174 -15.03 -12.32 -26.95
CA THR A 174 -15.43 -13.70 -26.65
C THR A 174 -16.94 -13.75 -26.44
N ALA A 175 -17.67 -14.29 -27.41
CA ALA A 175 -19.07 -14.67 -27.23
C ALA A 175 -19.13 -15.90 -26.30
N PRO A 176 -20.15 -16.00 -25.41
CA PRO A 176 -20.31 -17.18 -24.57
C PRO A 176 -20.61 -18.41 -25.44
N ALA A 177 -19.87 -19.48 -25.20
CA ALA A 177 -20.01 -20.74 -25.94
C ALA A 177 -21.44 -21.33 -25.78
N PRO A 178 -22.04 -21.91 -26.83
CA PRO A 178 -23.30 -22.61 -26.72
C PRO A 178 -23.11 -23.94 -25.96
N ALA A 179 -24.12 -24.29 -25.16
CA ALA A 179 -24.14 -25.52 -24.38
C ALA A 179 -24.09 -26.77 -25.28
N ALA A 180 -23.09 -27.63 -25.07
CA ALA A 180 -23.04 -28.98 -25.60
C ALA A 180 -23.90 -29.94 -24.73
N PRO A 181 -24.49 -31.00 -25.31
CA PRO A 181 -25.40 -31.88 -24.60
C PRO A 181 -24.66 -32.78 -23.61
N ALA A 182 -25.37 -33.16 -22.55
CA ALA A 182 -24.87 -33.94 -21.42
C ALA A 182 -24.26 -35.29 -21.85
N SER A 183 -22.99 -35.50 -21.50
CA SER A 183 -22.40 -36.83 -21.40
C SER A 183 -22.37 -37.25 -19.93
N ALA A 184 -22.74 -38.50 -19.67
CA ALA A 184 -22.95 -39.07 -18.34
C ALA A 184 -21.69 -38.99 -17.46
N ALA A 185 -21.88 -38.53 -16.22
CA ALA A 185 -20.84 -38.36 -15.21
C ALA A 185 -20.29 -39.71 -14.70
N PRO A 186 -18.98 -39.84 -14.43
CA PRO A 186 -18.53 -40.71 -13.35
C PRO A 186 -18.80 -40.01 -12.00
N ALA A 187 -19.34 -40.75 -11.05
CA ALA A 187 -19.74 -40.24 -9.74
C ALA A 187 -18.53 -39.66 -8.97
N SER A 188 -18.47 -38.34 -8.82
CA SER A 188 -17.57 -37.70 -7.86
C SER A 188 -18.20 -37.74 -6.47
N VAL A 189 -17.46 -38.26 -5.50
CA VAL A 189 -17.77 -38.19 -4.07
C VAL A 189 -17.98 -36.72 -3.70
N ALA A 190 -19.16 -36.40 -3.15
CA ALA A 190 -19.53 -35.03 -2.79
C ALA A 190 -18.56 -34.45 -1.73
N PRO A 191 -18.11 -33.19 -1.88
CA PRO A 191 -17.42 -32.52 -0.79
C PRO A 191 -18.43 -32.29 0.34
N VAL A 192 -18.15 -32.86 1.51
CA VAL A 192 -18.90 -32.59 2.74
C VAL A 192 -18.82 -31.08 2.99
N PRO A 193 -19.95 -30.35 3.12
CA PRO A 193 -19.90 -28.94 3.44
C PRO A 193 -19.25 -28.76 4.81
N ALA A 194 -18.20 -27.93 4.86
CA ALA A 194 -17.57 -27.55 6.11
C ALA A 194 -18.64 -27.03 7.08
N ARG A 195 -18.69 -27.60 8.29
CA ARG A 195 -19.59 -27.13 9.35
C ARG A 195 -19.29 -25.67 9.64
N VAL A 196 -20.17 -24.78 9.21
CA VAL A 196 -20.20 -23.40 9.67
C VAL A 196 -20.47 -23.45 11.18
N PRO A 197 -19.54 -22.97 12.04
CA PRO A 197 -19.80 -22.98 13.48
C PRO A 197 -20.97 -22.04 13.77
N THR A 198 -22.11 -22.59 14.17
CA THR A 198 -23.31 -21.89 14.64
C THR A 198 -23.13 -21.33 16.06
N ARG A 199 -21.90 -20.99 16.46
CA ARG A 199 -21.70 -20.23 17.69
C ARG A 199 -22.18 -18.82 17.42
N PRO A 200 -23.10 -18.24 18.21
CA PRO A 200 -23.46 -16.84 18.06
C PRO A 200 -22.17 -16.04 18.19
N GLN A 201 -21.72 -15.51 17.06
CA GLN A 201 -20.60 -14.60 16.99
C GLN A 201 -21.14 -13.35 17.68
N ARG A 202 -21.00 -13.31 19.01
CA ARG A 202 -21.25 -12.11 19.82
C ARG A 202 -20.43 -11.05 19.11
N ARG A 203 -21.09 -10.22 18.30
CA ARG A 203 -20.49 -9.22 17.42
C ARG A 203 -19.34 -8.62 18.21
N SER A 204 -18.12 -8.84 17.74
CA SER A 204 -16.99 -8.05 18.20
C SER A 204 -17.44 -6.61 18.03
N LYS A 205 -17.66 -5.89 19.14
CA LYS A 205 -17.89 -4.44 19.07
C LYS A 205 -16.70 -3.88 18.30
N SER A 206 -16.94 -3.02 17.32
CA SER A 206 -15.83 -2.29 16.69
C SER A 206 -15.06 -1.54 17.78
N ALA A 207 -13.76 -1.33 17.59
CA ALA A 207 -12.93 -0.60 18.54
C ALA A 207 -13.55 0.76 18.90
N GLU A 208 -14.06 1.48 17.90
CA GLU A 208 -14.78 2.76 18.06
C GLU A 208 -16.01 2.66 18.98
N ARG A 209 -16.75 1.55 18.92
CA ARG A 209 -17.93 1.35 19.78
C ARG A 209 -17.52 1.01 21.21
N ALA A 210 -16.46 0.24 21.38
CA ALA A 210 -15.90 -0.04 22.70
C ALA A 210 -15.35 1.23 23.36
N GLU A 211 -14.69 2.10 22.59
CA GLU A 211 -14.22 3.41 23.04
C GLU A 211 -15.39 4.32 23.43
N ALA A 212 -16.43 4.40 22.60
CA ALA A 212 -17.62 5.20 22.90
C ALA A 212 -18.33 4.73 24.19
N ASP A 213 -18.47 3.42 24.37
CA ASP A 213 -19.04 2.84 25.59
C ASP A 213 -18.19 3.19 26.82
N LEU A 214 -16.86 3.13 26.70
CA LEU A 214 -15.92 3.44 27.78
C LEU A 214 -15.97 4.92 28.18
N MET A 215 -16.02 5.82 27.19
CA MET A 215 -16.19 7.26 27.41
C MET A 215 -17.55 7.57 28.05
N GLY A 216 -18.58 6.79 27.73
CA GLY A 216 -19.88 6.86 28.38
C GLY A 216 -19.83 6.54 29.87
N LEU A 217 -19.04 5.53 30.28
CA LEU A 217 -18.86 5.19 31.69
C LEU A 217 -18.17 6.32 32.48
N ILE A 218 -17.13 6.92 31.90
CA ILE A 218 -16.43 8.05 32.53
C ILE A 218 -17.38 9.24 32.67
N ARG A 219 -18.10 9.58 31.59
CA ARG A 219 -19.04 10.69 31.61
C ARG A 219 -20.14 10.50 32.66
N GLY A 220 -20.75 9.32 32.70
CA GLY A 220 -21.80 9.01 33.67
C GLY A 220 -21.30 9.04 35.12
N ALA A 221 -20.05 8.65 35.38
CA ALA A 221 -19.46 8.77 36.71
C ALA A 221 -19.25 10.24 37.12
N VAL A 222 -18.77 11.09 36.19
CA VAL A 222 -18.60 12.52 36.42
C VAL A 222 -19.95 13.22 36.63
N GLU A 223 -20.93 12.94 35.78
CA GLU A 223 -22.28 13.51 35.89
C GLU A 223 -22.92 13.14 37.23
N GLN A 224 -22.82 11.87 37.65
CA GLN A 224 -23.34 11.46 38.95
C GLN A 224 -22.65 12.14 40.14
N GLU A 225 -21.33 12.34 40.11
CA GLU A 225 -20.67 13.06 41.20
C GLU A 225 -20.97 14.56 41.18
N ALA A 226 -21.08 15.16 40.00
CA ALA A 226 -21.48 16.55 39.86
C ALA A 226 -22.91 16.78 40.40
N GLU A 227 -23.83 15.87 40.12
CA GLU A 227 -25.18 15.87 40.68
C GLU A 227 -25.18 15.70 42.21
N ARG A 228 -24.40 14.75 42.75
CA ARG A 228 -24.28 14.54 44.21
C ARG A 228 -23.66 15.73 44.94
N ALA A 229 -22.73 16.43 44.29
CA ALA A 229 -22.13 17.64 44.80
C ALA A 229 -23.02 18.88 44.64
N GLY A 230 -24.21 18.75 44.02
CA GLY A 230 -25.12 19.88 43.80
C GLY A 230 -24.54 20.95 42.86
N GLY A 231 -23.63 20.58 41.95
CA GLY A 231 -22.93 21.50 41.06
C GLY A 231 -21.66 22.13 41.63
N ASP A 232 -21.24 21.77 42.85
CA ASP A 232 -19.91 22.13 43.36
C ASP A 232 -18.82 21.27 42.69
N GLU A 233 -18.12 21.88 41.73
CA GLU A 233 -17.08 21.22 40.94
C GLU A 233 -15.88 20.75 41.77
N GLU A 234 -15.51 21.50 42.82
CA GLU A 234 -14.35 21.18 43.64
C GLU A 234 -14.66 20.02 44.58
N ALA A 235 -15.87 20.01 45.16
CA ALA A 235 -16.35 18.88 45.94
C ALA A 235 -16.53 17.61 45.09
N ALA A 236 -17.06 17.74 43.88
CA ALA A 236 -17.20 16.62 42.93
C ALA A 236 -15.83 16.04 42.54
N LEU A 237 -14.85 16.90 42.22
CA LEU A 237 -13.49 16.48 41.90
C LEU A 237 -12.83 15.77 43.08
N ALA A 238 -12.94 16.31 44.29
CA ALA A 238 -12.38 15.69 45.49
C ALA A 238 -13.00 14.31 45.78
N ALA A 239 -14.29 14.13 45.50
CA ALA A 239 -14.97 12.84 45.61
C ALA A 239 -14.48 11.84 44.54
N LEU A 240 -14.37 12.27 43.27
CA LEU A 240 -13.84 11.46 42.17
C LEU A 240 -12.41 11.01 42.43
N VAL A 241 -11.54 11.90 42.92
CA VAL A 241 -10.13 11.57 43.24
C VAL A 241 -10.05 10.47 44.29
N LYS A 242 -10.91 10.49 45.31
CA LYS A 242 -10.96 9.44 46.34
C LYS A 242 -11.37 8.07 45.77
N ARG A 243 -12.15 8.04 44.69
CA ARG A 243 -12.62 6.81 44.03
C ARG A 243 -11.82 6.44 42.78
N ALA A 244 -10.77 7.20 42.45
CA ALA A 244 -10.02 7.01 41.21
C ALA A 244 -9.47 5.58 41.03
N ILE A 245 -8.97 4.95 42.09
CA ILE A 245 -8.42 3.57 42.02
C ILE A 245 -9.49 2.54 41.63
N PRO A 246 -10.61 2.39 42.38
CA PRO A 246 -11.65 1.44 41.99
C PRO A 246 -12.30 1.78 40.64
N ASP A 247 -12.44 3.06 40.29
CA ASP A 247 -13.01 3.46 38.99
C ASP A 247 -12.10 3.05 37.83
N VAL A 248 -10.78 3.24 37.96
CA VAL A 248 -9.80 2.77 36.95
C VAL A 248 -9.76 1.24 36.88
N MET A 249 -9.87 0.52 38.01
CA MET A 249 -9.95 -0.94 38.00
C MET A 249 -11.22 -1.45 37.31
N HIS A 250 -12.35 -0.79 37.53
CA HIS A 250 -13.57 -1.09 36.80
C HIS A 250 -13.39 -0.84 35.30
N LEU A 251 -12.81 0.30 34.93
CA LEU A 251 -12.50 0.66 33.54
C LEU A 251 -11.62 -0.39 32.85
N PHE A 252 -10.57 -0.88 33.52
CA PHE A 252 -9.71 -1.94 33.00
C PHE A 252 -10.42 -3.28 32.85
N ASN A 253 -11.38 -3.61 33.72
CA ASN A 253 -12.16 -4.82 33.55
C ASN A 253 -13.05 -4.75 32.30
N GLU A 254 -13.67 -3.59 32.05
CA GLU A 254 -14.52 -3.38 30.87
C GLU A 254 -13.72 -3.41 29.55
N THR A 255 -12.51 -2.82 29.53
CA THR A 255 -11.64 -2.89 28.34
C THR A 255 -11.17 -4.32 28.06
N ARG A 256 -10.85 -5.10 29.10
CA ARG A 256 -10.45 -6.50 28.96
C ARG A 256 -11.59 -7.41 28.49
N ALA A 257 -12.82 -7.15 28.92
CA ALA A 257 -13.98 -7.97 28.56
C ALA A 257 -14.28 -7.95 27.05
N THR A 258 -13.93 -6.85 26.37
CA THR A 258 -14.12 -6.68 24.93
C THR A 258 -12.86 -6.96 24.11
N ALA A 259 -11.70 -7.05 24.74
CA ALA A 259 -10.42 -7.30 24.09
C ALA A 259 -10.37 -8.70 23.44
N ARG A 260 -9.73 -8.76 22.27
CA ARG A 260 -9.30 -10.00 21.62
C ARG A 260 -7.78 -9.96 21.52
N TYR A 261 -7.15 -11.10 21.79
CA TYR A 261 -5.74 -11.26 21.44
C TYR A 261 -5.62 -11.08 19.93
N GLU A 262 -4.91 -10.03 19.50
CA GLU A 262 -4.60 -9.77 18.09
C GLU A 262 -3.77 -10.92 17.50
N TYR A 263 -2.91 -11.50 18.34
CA TYR A 263 -2.11 -12.67 18.02
C TYR A 263 -2.28 -13.72 19.12
N THR A 264 -2.78 -14.90 18.73
CA THR A 264 -2.74 -16.09 19.59
C THR A 264 -1.95 -17.15 18.86
N ALA A 265 -0.71 -17.39 19.29
CA ALA A 265 0.05 -18.55 18.85
C ALA A 265 -0.11 -19.68 19.84
N TYR A 266 -0.46 -20.86 19.33
CA TYR A 266 -0.30 -22.12 20.04
C TYR A 266 0.92 -22.81 19.42
N PRO A 267 2.15 -22.46 19.85
CA PRO A 267 3.33 -23.17 19.36
C PRO A 267 3.16 -24.67 19.68
N ALA A 268 3.69 -25.52 18.79
CA ALA A 268 3.72 -26.95 19.07
C ALA A 268 4.43 -27.16 20.41
N LEU A 269 3.79 -27.94 21.28
CA LEU A 269 4.34 -28.22 22.59
C LEU A 269 5.62 -29.05 22.38
N PRO A 270 6.80 -28.61 22.87
CA PRO A 270 8.01 -29.40 22.75
C PRO A 270 7.84 -30.79 23.36
N ASP A 271 8.51 -31.81 22.81
CA ASP A 271 8.37 -33.21 23.25
C ASP A 271 8.61 -33.40 24.75
N ILE A 272 9.51 -32.62 25.35
CA ILE A 272 9.79 -32.63 26.80
C ILE A 272 8.58 -32.23 27.68
N LEU A 273 7.63 -31.49 27.12
CA LEU A 273 6.41 -31.07 27.80
C LEU A 273 5.22 -32.00 27.50
N HIS A 274 5.41 -33.04 26.68
CA HIS A 274 4.42 -34.08 26.49
C HIS A 274 4.41 -35.04 27.68
N LYS A 275 3.20 -35.37 28.17
CA LYS A 275 3.03 -36.36 29.25
C LYS A 275 3.33 -37.75 28.69
N PRO A 276 4.32 -38.49 29.22
CA PRO A 276 4.61 -39.84 28.76
C PRO A 276 3.45 -40.80 29.09
N SER A 277 2.81 -40.61 30.25
CA SER A 277 1.58 -41.32 30.60
C SER A 277 0.66 -40.46 31.49
N LYS A 278 -0.63 -40.84 31.57
CA LYS A 278 -1.61 -40.17 32.45
C LYS A 278 -1.24 -40.31 33.94
N ARG A 279 -0.44 -41.31 34.30
CA ARG A 279 -0.10 -41.65 35.69
C ARG A 279 1.23 -41.04 36.16
N GLU A 280 1.99 -40.40 35.28
CA GLU A 280 3.33 -39.87 35.59
C GLU A 280 3.49 -38.40 35.16
N PRO A 281 2.65 -37.47 35.66
CA PRO A 281 2.76 -36.05 35.32
C PRO A 281 4.02 -35.40 35.91
N ASP A 282 4.59 -35.97 36.97
CA ASP A 282 5.71 -35.40 37.72
C ASP A 282 7.02 -35.39 36.91
N GLN A 283 7.16 -36.29 35.94
CA GLN A 283 8.34 -36.37 35.07
C GLN A 283 8.52 -35.11 34.20
N ILE A 284 7.43 -34.41 33.84
CA ILE A 284 7.51 -33.11 33.15
C ILE A 284 8.06 -32.04 34.10
N TRP A 285 7.55 -32.00 35.34
CA TRP A 285 7.91 -30.97 36.33
C TRP A 285 9.35 -31.10 36.81
N GLU A 286 9.86 -32.33 36.91
CA GLU A 286 11.26 -32.61 37.23
C GLU A 286 12.20 -32.50 36.02
N ALA A 287 11.67 -32.12 34.84
CA ALA A 287 12.42 -32.04 33.59
C ALA A 287 13.22 -33.34 33.30
N ARG A 288 12.61 -34.50 33.55
CA ARG A 288 13.16 -35.82 33.21
C ARG A 288 12.44 -36.35 31.97
N PRO A 289 12.83 -35.90 30.76
CA PRO A 289 12.31 -36.51 29.54
C PRO A 289 12.76 -37.98 29.49
N ALA A 290 11.83 -38.85 29.07
CA ALA A 290 12.11 -40.26 28.81
C ALA A 290 12.97 -40.46 27.56
#